data_AF-A0A7J2IZ42-F1
#
_entry.id   AF-A0A7J2IZ42-F1
#
_cell.length_a   1.000
_cell.length_b   1.000
_cell.length_c   1.000
_cell.angle_alpha   90.00
_cell.angle_beta   90.00
_cell.angle_gamma   90.00
#
_symmetry.space_group_name_H-M   'P 1'
#
loop_
_entity.id
_entity.type
_entity.pdbx_description
1 polymer ?
#
loop_
_entity_poly.entity_id
_entity_poly.type
_entity_poly.pdbx_seq_one_letter_code
_entity_poly.pdbx_strand_id
1 'polypeptide(L)'
;MIASGTSVHKIIAILIVGFVTATALFLYPYEPKKPPKANETGWTEQGVQEVVNANNKFALELYSELSESEEGNIFYSPYSIFSALAMTYEGARGNTAEEMEQTLHFPGKDILRPNFARIYNEINKPNDAYELRTGNALCVQKNYPIHQSYMDVVEKYYGGKATNLDFAHETEKSRETINSFIEEQTNGKIKELIPRGVLTPAT
;
A
#
# COMPACT_ATOMS: atom_id res chain seq x y z
N MET A 1 44.22 -54.41 -12.49
CA MET A 1 43.69 -54.82 -11.16
C MET A 1 42.57 -53.85 -10.82
N ILE A 2 41.34 -54.18 -11.21
CA ILE A 2 40.28 -54.84 -10.42
C ILE A 2 39.68 -53.90 -9.37
N ALA A 3 38.36 -53.75 -9.51
CA ALA A 3 37.42 -52.92 -8.78
C ALA A 3 37.20 -53.32 -7.31
N SER A 4 36.53 -52.40 -6.58
CA SER A 4 35.47 -52.60 -5.59
C SER A 4 35.72 -51.86 -4.28
N GLY A 5 34.70 -51.12 -3.83
CA GLY A 5 34.73 -50.37 -2.57
C GLY A 5 33.71 -49.24 -2.50
N THR A 6 32.43 -49.52 -2.76
CA THR A 6 31.33 -48.68 -2.28
C THR A 6 31.20 -48.84 -0.77
N SER A 7 31.11 -47.75 -0.01
CA SER A 7 29.83 -47.35 0.63
C SER A 7 30.02 -46.45 1.87
N VAL A 8 29.09 -45.50 1.96
CA VAL A 8 28.64 -44.71 3.12
C VAL A 8 29.58 -43.61 3.64
N HIS A 9 29.00 -42.43 3.92
CA HIS A 9 29.56 -41.26 4.60
C HIS A 9 29.97 -40.03 3.76
N LYS A 10 29.34 -39.79 2.59
CA LYS A 10 29.26 -38.43 2.02
C LYS A 10 27.92 -38.17 1.31
N ILE A 11 26.81 -38.23 2.07
CA ILE A 11 25.53 -37.65 1.64
C ILE A 11 24.88 -37.01 2.85
N ILE A 12 25.32 -35.83 3.27
CA ILE A 12 24.48 -34.80 3.90
C ILE A 12 25.12 -33.46 3.54
N ALA A 13 24.28 -32.47 3.21
CA ALA A 13 24.60 -31.06 2.93
C ALA A 13 24.69 -30.63 1.46
N ILE A 14 23.75 -31.07 0.61
CA ILE A 14 23.24 -30.21 -0.47
C ILE A 14 21.73 -30.41 -0.53
N LEU A 15 20.98 -29.41 -0.05
CA LEU A 15 19.63 -28.99 -0.45
C LEU A 15 18.99 -28.16 0.68
N ILE A 16 19.52 -26.96 0.91
CA ILE A 16 18.70 -25.82 1.37
C ILE A 16 18.78 -24.77 0.27
N VAL A 17 18.36 -25.13 -0.93
CA VAL A 17 18.08 -24.21 -2.03
C VAL A 17 16.69 -24.59 -2.51
N GLY A 18 15.67 -23.91 -1.99
CA GLY A 18 14.28 -24.24 -2.28
C GLY A 18 13.25 -23.78 -1.25
N PHE A 19 13.65 -23.04 -0.22
CA PHE A 19 12.71 -22.47 0.76
C PHE A 19 12.99 -21.01 1.12
N VAL A 20 13.74 -20.29 0.27
CA VAL A 20 13.49 -18.85 0.12
C VAL A 20 12.29 -18.78 -0.82
N THR A 21 11.13 -19.16 -0.28
CA THR A 21 9.86 -18.95 -0.98
C THR A 21 9.77 -17.46 -1.25
N ALA A 22 9.17 -17.09 -2.37
CA ALA A 22 9.09 -15.70 -2.86
C ALA A 22 8.55 -14.67 -1.85
N THR A 23 8.07 -15.11 -0.67
CA THR A 23 7.70 -14.31 0.49
C THR A 23 8.85 -13.52 1.12
N ALA A 24 10.09 -14.00 1.10
CA ALA A 24 11.23 -13.22 1.62
C ALA A 24 11.66 -12.09 0.65
N LEU A 25 11.18 -12.12 -0.60
CA LEU A 25 11.36 -11.08 -1.62
C LEU A 25 10.18 -10.11 -1.70
N PHE A 26 9.09 -10.35 -0.95
CA PHE A 26 7.80 -9.66 -1.10
C PHE A 26 7.89 -8.15 -0.82
N LEU A 27 8.83 -7.74 0.05
CA LEU A 27 9.06 -6.36 0.49
C LEU A 27 10.56 -6.11 0.79
N TYR A 28 11.50 -6.35 -0.14
CA TYR A 28 12.90 -5.96 0.09
C TYR A 28 13.09 -4.43 -0.05
N PRO A 29 13.76 -3.81 0.93
CA PRO A 29 13.09 -3.24 2.09
C PRO A 29 12.31 -1.99 1.68
N TYR A 30 11.02 -1.92 2.00
CA TYR A 30 10.52 -0.60 2.36
C TYR A 30 11.27 -0.27 3.64
N GLU A 31 12.40 0.44 3.56
CA GLU A 31 13.09 0.88 4.77
C GLU A 31 12.12 1.85 5.46
N PRO A 32 11.52 1.51 6.61
CA PRO A 32 10.48 2.37 7.19
C PRO A 32 11.03 3.74 7.59
N LYS A 33 12.36 3.80 7.75
CA LYS A 33 13.15 5.00 8.04
C LYS A 33 13.55 5.79 6.79
N LYS A 34 13.29 5.28 5.59
CA LYS A 34 13.55 5.93 4.30
C LYS A 34 12.37 5.68 3.34
N PRO A 35 11.22 6.33 3.56
CA PRO A 35 10.10 6.23 2.65
C PRO A 35 10.53 6.57 1.21
N PRO A 36 9.95 5.91 0.18
CA PRO A 36 10.29 6.20 -1.20
C PRO A 36 9.94 7.65 -1.49
N LYS A 37 10.74 8.32 -2.34
CA LYS A 37 10.47 9.68 -2.76
C LYS A 37 9.55 9.67 -3.99
N ALA A 38 8.36 10.23 -3.86
CA ALA A 38 7.44 10.38 -4.97
C ALA A 38 7.93 11.47 -5.95
N ASN A 39 7.58 11.32 -7.21
CA ASN A 39 7.90 12.24 -8.29
C ASN A 39 6.91 13.40 -8.31
N GLU A 40 7.29 14.48 -7.66
CA GLU A 40 6.55 15.74 -7.61
C GLU A 40 6.84 16.66 -8.82
N THR A 41 7.57 16.23 -9.86
CA THR A 41 7.85 17.09 -11.02
C THR A 41 6.55 17.56 -11.66
N GLY A 42 6.39 18.89 -11.76
CA GLY A 42 5.17 19.53 -12.25
C GLY A 42 4.20 19.97 -11.14
N TRP A 43 4.57 19.83 -9.86
CA TRP A 43 3.77 20.38 -8.76
C TRP A 43 3.71 21.91 -8.84
N THR A 44 2.60 22.47 -8.34
CA THR A 44 2.42 23.92 -8.17
C THR A 44 1.76 24.19 -6.83
N GLU A 45 1.98 25.38 -6.26
CA GLU A 45 1.34 25.75 -5.00
C GLU A 45 -0.19 25.72 -5.09
N GLN A 46 -0.74 26.21 -6.21
CA GLN A 46 -2.18 26.14 -6.48
C GLN A 46 -2.68 24.68 -6.55
N GLY A 47 -1.99 23.81 -7.30
CA GLY A 47 -2.41 22.42 -7.44
C GLY A 47 -2.32 21.65 -6.12
N VAL A 48 -1.33 21.95 -5.27
CA VAL A 48 -1.28 21.42 -3.90
C VAL A 48 -2.49 21.88 -3.11
N GLN A 49 -2.84 23.17 -3.18
CA GLN A 49 -4.01 23.69 -2.48
C GLN A 49 -5.32 23.06 -2.97
N GLU A 50 -5.45 22.77 -4.27
CA GLU A 50 -6.61 22.07 -4.83
C GLU A 50 -6.75 20.64 -4.25
N VAL A 51 -5.67 19.86 -4.21
CA VAL A 51 -5.68 18.51 -3.62
C VAL A 51 -5.94 18.56 -2.11
N VAL A 52 -5.35 19.52 -1.38
CA VAL A 52 -5.60 19.71 0.05
C VAL A 52 -7.06 20.09 0.31
N ASN A 53 -7.64 20.98 -0.49
CA ASN A 53 -9.04 21.38 -0.37
C ASN A 53 -9.98 20.20 -0.64
N ALA A 54 -9.67 19.38 -1.65
CA ALA A 54 -10.40 18.15 -1.95
C ALA A 54 -10.41 17.19 -0.75
N ASN A 55 -9.23 16.88 -0.21
CA ASN A 55 -9.09 16.02 0.97
C ASN A 55 -9.80 16.60 2.21
N ASN A 56 -9.71 17.92 2.45
CA ASN A 56 -10.38 18.57 3.57
C ASN A 56 -11.91 18.50 3.44
N LYS A 57 -12.44 18.71 2.23
CA LYS A 57 -13.88 18.61 1.98
C LYS A 57 -14.38 17.19 2.19
N PHE A 58 -13.70 16.21 1.58
CA PHE A 58 -13.98 14.79 1.82
C PHE A 58 -13.90 14.42 3.30
N ALA A 59 -12.89 14.92 4.03
CA ALA A 59 -12.75 14.69 5.47
C ALA A 59 -13.97 15.17 6.26
N LEU A 60 -14.42 16.40 6.02
CA LEU A 60 -15.55 16.97 6.74
C LEU A 60 -16.87 16.23 6.40
N GLU A 61 -17.07 15.87 5.13
CA GLU A 61 -18.22 15.08 4.70
C GLU A 61 -18.21 13.69 5.35
N LEU A 62 -17.08 12.97 5.30
CA LEU A 62 -16.94 11.66 5.94
C LEU A 62 -17.11 11.74 7.47
N TYR A 63 -16.60 12.78 8.11
CA TYR A 63 -16.82 12.99 9.54
C TYR A 63 -18.31 13.17 9.86
N SER A 64 -19.03 13.94 9.04
CA SER A 64 -20.48 14.14 9.22
C SER A 64 -21.21 12.80 9.21
N GLU A 65 -20.94 11.96 8.20
CA GLU A 65 -21.52 10.62 8.08
C GLU A 65 -21.19 9.74 9.29
N LEU A 66 -19.91 9.68 9.69
CA LEU A 66 -19.48 8.90 10.85
C LEU A 66 -20.09 9.41 12.17
N SER A 67 -20.28 10.72 12.31
CA SER A 67 -20.86 11.33 13.51
C SER A 67 -22.34 11.06 13.67
N GLU A 68 -23.03 10.70 12.58
CA GLU A 68 -24.43 10.29 12.60
C GLU A 68 -24.58 8.78 12.88
N SER A 69 -23.61 7.96 12.48
CA SER A 69 -23.69 6.50 12.59
C SER A 69 -22.99 5.90 13.81
N GLU A 70 -21.96 6.57 14.35
CA GLU A 70 -21.13 6.03 15.44
C GLU A 70 -21.38 6.78 16.76
N GLU A 71 -21.53 6.04 17.85
CA GLU A 71 -21.57 6.60 19.20
C GLU A 71 -20.15 6.65 19.82
N GLY A 72 -19.79 7.79 20.43
CA GLY A 72 -18.56 7.93 21.19
C GLY A 72 -17.42 8.61 20.43
N ASN A 73 -16.19 8.13 20.63
CA ASN A 73 -14.99 8.78 20.08
C ASN A 73 -14.78 8.39 18.62
N ILE A 74 -14.67 9.39 17.74
CA ILE A 74 -14.33 9.20 16.32
C ILE A 74 -12.88 9.62 16.11
N PHE A 75 -12.07 8.69 15.59
CA PHE A 75 -10.68 8.94 15.23
C PHE A 75 -10.34 8.22 13.94
N TYR A 76 -9.92 8.99 12.93
CA TYR A 76 -9.52 8.46 11.63
C TYR A 76 -8.52 9.41 10.96
N SER A 77 -7.84 8.92 9.91
CA SER A 77 -6.96 9.73 9.08
C SER A 77 -7.61 9.93 7.71
N PRO A 78 -8.20 11.10 7.43
CA PRO A 78 -8.78 11.38 6.12
C PRO A 78 -7.74 11.24 5.01
N TYR A 79 -6.52 11.73 5.26
CA TYR A 79 -5.40 11.60 4.32
C TYR A 79 -5.13 10.13 3.94
N SER A 80 -5.11 9.21 4.90
CA SER A 80 -4.82 7.80 4.62
C SER A 80 -5.90 7.17 3.73
N ILE A 81 -7.18 7.43 4.02
CA ILE A 81 -8.32 6.95 3.22
C ILE A 81 -8.26 7.56 1.80
N PHE A 82 -8.04 8.88 1.72
CA PHE A 82 -7.91 9.61 0.47
C PHE A 82 -6.75 9.08 -0.37
N SER A 83 -5.61 8.75 0.25
CA SER A 83 -4.44 8.15 -0.41
C SER A 83 -4.78 6.80 -1.05
N ALA A 84 -5.44 5.91 -0.29
CA ALA A 84 -5.82 4.59 -0.78
C ALA A 84 -6.83 4.68 -1.94
N LEU A 85 -7.81 5.59 -1.84
CA LEU A 85 -8.81 5.80 -2.87
C LEU A 85 -8.23 6.52 -4.10
N ALA A 86 -7.25 7.41 -3.95
CA ALA A 86 -6.56 8.02 -5.08
C ALA A 86 -5.80 6.98 -5.92
N MET A 87 -5.09 6.05 -5.27
CA MET A 87 -4.46 4.92 -5.97
C MET A 87 -5.51 4.03 -6.66
N THR A 88 -6.67 3.82 -6.03
CA THR A 88 -7.76 3.03 -6.62
C THR A 88 -8.35 3.75 -7.86
N TYR A 89 -8.53 5.07 -7.80
CA TYR A 89 -9.02 5.91 -8.90
C TYR A 89 -8.10 5.90 -10.14
N GLU A 90 -6.80 5.64 -9.96
CA GLU A 90 -5.88 5.47 -11.09
C GLU A 90 -6.27 4.28 -11.99
N GLY A 91 -6.86 3.24 -11.39
CA GLY A 91 -7.36 2.03 -12.08
C GLY A 91 -8.80 2.14 -12.56
N ALA A 92 -9.62 2.99 -11.95
CA ALA A 92 -11.04 3.17 -12.27
C ALA A 92 -11.28 3.78 -13.66
N ARG A 93 -12.42 3.44 -14.30
CA ARG A 93 -12.85 3.99 -15.61
C ARG A 93 -14.38 4.15 -15.63
N GLY A 94 -14.88 4.98 -16.56
CA GLY A 94 -16.31 5.22 -16.74
C GLY A 94 -16.98 5.70 -15.45
N ASN A 95 -18.20 5.23 -15.19
CA ASN A 95 -18.99 5.64 -14.03
C ASN A 95 -18.25 5.46 -12.69
N THR A 96 -17.46 4.39 -12.53
CA THR A 96 -16.69 4.19 -11.30
C THR A 96 -15.66 5.30 -11.07
N ALA A 97 -15.00 5.77 -12.14
CA ALA A 97 -14.08 6.89 -12.02
C ALA A 97 -14.82 8.20 -11.72
N GLU A 98 -15.97 8.42 -12.36
CA GLU A 98 -16.79 9.62 -12.17
C GLU A 98 -17.34 9.73 -10.74
N GLU A 99 -17.86 8.64 -10.19
CA GLU A 99 -18.35 8.59 -8.81
C GLU A 99 -17.21 8.87 -7.81
N MET A 100 -16.05 8.24 -8.01
CA MET A 100 -14.87 8.50 -7.17
C MET A 100 -14.41 9.95 -7.24
N GLU A 101 -14.35 10.52 -8.44
CA GLU A 101 -13.95 11.92 -8.66
C GLU A 101 -14.90 12.88 -7.95
N GLN A 102 -16.21 12.64 -8.04
CA GLN A 102 -17.23 13.47 -7.40
C GLN A 102 -17.20 13.35 -5.87
N THR A 103 -17.16 12.13 -5.34
CA THR A 103 -17.17 11.91 -3.88
C THR A 103 -15.88 12.39 -3.21
N LEU A 104 -14.73 12.21 -3.86
CA LEU A 104 -13.43 12.59 -3.30
C LEU A 104 -13.02 14.01 -3.70
N HIS A 105 -13.84 14.69 -4.51
CA HIS A 105 -13.56 16.02 -5.07
C HIS A 105 -12.21 16.07 -5.78
N PHE A 106 -11.79 14.99 -6.43
CA PHE A 106 -10.48 14.92 -7.07
C PHE A 106 -10.40 15.95 -8.20
N PRO A 107 -9.29 16.73 -8.29
CA PRO A 107 -9.02 17.49 -9.50
C PRO A 107 -8.61 16.53 -10.63
N GLY A 108 -8.46 17.07 -11.85
CA GLY A 108 -7.94 16.31 -12.99
C GLY A 108 -6.62 15.60 -12.66
N LYS A 109 -6.37 14.42 -13.23
CA LYS A 109 -5.20 13.58 -12.90
C LYS A 109 -3.85 14.29 -13.13
N ASP A 110 -3.80 15.23 -14.05
CA ASP A 110 -2.65 16.10 -14.32
C ASP A 110 -2.34 17.04 -13.15
N ILE A 111 -3.37 17.49 -12.41
CA ILE A 111 -3.23 18.23 -11.15
C ILE A 111 -3.03 17.25 -9.99
N LEU A 112 -3.85 16.21 -9.87
CA LEU A 112 -3.81 15.29 -8.72
C LEU A 112 -2.42 14.69 -8.52
N ARG A 113 -1.84 14.09 -9.56
CA ARG A 113 -0.60 13.28 -9.45
C ARG A 113 0.61 14.03 -8.89
N PRO A 114 1.15 15.09 -9.53
CA PRO A 114 2.37 15.74 -9.05
C PRO A 114 2.15 16.47 -7.72
N ASN A 115 0.94 16.98 -7.47
CA ASN A 115 0.62 17.72 -6.26
C ASN A 115 0.35 16.78 -5.07
N PHE A 116 -0.26 15.61 -5.29
CA PHE A 116 -0.32 14.56 -4.29
C PHE A 116 1.08 14.05 -3.94
N ALA A 117 1.94 13.83 -4.94
CA ALA A 117 3.33 13.43 -4.70
C ALA A 117 4.08 14.46 -3.83
N ARG A 118 3.83 15.75 -4.04
CA ARG A 118 4.37 16.85 -3.21
C ARG A 118 3.90 16.74 -1.76
N ILE A 119 2.61 16.53 -1.54
CA ILE A 119 2.01 16.36 -0.20
C ILE A 119 2.60 15.13 0.50
N TYR A 120 2.65 14.00 -0.20
CA TYR A 120 3.23 12.75 0.30
C TYR A 120 4.70 12.97 0.73
N ASN A 121 5.51 13.65 -0.08
CA ASN A 121 6.91 13.92 0.25
C ASN A 121 7.06 14.83 1.48
N GLU A 122 6.20 15.85 1.64
CA GLU A 122 6.24 16.73 2.82
C GLU A 122 5.81 16.00 4.10
N ILE A 123 4.77 15.16 4.04
CA ILE A 123 4.31 14.37 5.20
C ILE A 123 5.41 13.40 5.69
N ASN A 124 6.16 12.83 4.76
CA ASN A 124 7.22 11.85 5.04
C ASN A 124 8.60 12.49 5.29
N LYS A 125 8.68 13.83 5.34
CA LYS A 125 9.92 14.53 5.64
C LYS A 125 10.32 14.25 7.10
N PRO A 126 11.59 13.93 7.38
CA PRO A 126 12.07 13.76 8.74
C PRO A 126 11.80 15.00 9.61
N ASN A 127 11.40 14.78 10.85
CA ASN A 127 11.13 15.82 11.82
C ASN A 127 11.68 15.42 13.20
N ASP A 128 12.34 16.35 13.89
CA ASP A 128 12.92 16.08 15.21
C ASP A 128 11.88 16.19 16.35
N ALA A 129 10.74 16.84 16.11
CA ALA A 129 9.70 17.07 17.11
C ALA A 129 8.63 15.97 17.17
N TYR A 130 8.45 15.20 16.09
CA TYR A 130 7.48 14.11 16.03
C TYR A 130 7.93 13.02 15.06
N GLU A 131 7.40 11.82 15.25
CA GLU A 131 7.57 10.72 14.29
C GLU A 131 6.28 10.54 13.48
N LEU A 132 6.36 10.77 12.17
CA LEU A 132 5.27 10.52 11.23
C LEU A 132 5.84 9.85 9.97
N ARG A 133 5.11 8.84 9.48
CA ARG A 133 5.40 8.16 8.23
C ARG A 133 4.13 7.56 7.66
N THR A 134 4.09 7.42 6.34
CA THR A 134 2.97 6.83 5.63
C THR A 134 3.50 5.72 4.75
N GLY A 135 2.84 4.57 4.70
CA GLY A 135 3.13 3.51 3.74
C GLY A 135 1.85 3.13 3.00
N ASN A 136 1.95 3.07 1.67
CA ASN A 136 0.81 2.87 0.79
C ASN A 136 0.97 1.53 0.05
N ALA A 137 -0.06 0.69 0.08
CA ALA A 137 -0.05 -0.58 -0.63
C ALA A 137 -1.44 -0.94 -1.17
N LEU A 138 -1.47 -1.57 -2.34
CA LEU A 138 -2.64 -2.24 -2.91
C LEU A 138 -2.30 -3.70 -3.18
N CYS A 139 -3.18 -4.60 -2.76
CA CYS A 139 -3.00 -6.02 -2.93
C CYS A 139 -4.16 -6.57 -3.77
N VAL A 140 -3.84 -7.27 -4.85
CA VAL A 140 -4.82 -7.83 -5.80
C VAL A 140 -4.64 -9.34 -5.88
N GLN A 141 -5.73 -10.10 -6.06
CA GLN A 141 -5.64 -11.54 -6.18
C GLN A 141 -4.73 -11.98 -7.35
N LYS A 142 -3.86 -12.98 -7.14
CA LYS A 142 -2.71 -13.31 -8.00
C LYS A 142 -3.01 -13.67 -9.45
N ASN A 143 -4.22 -14.14 -9.74
CA ASN A 143 -4.64 -14.51 -11.10
C ASN A 143 -5.28 -13.32 -11.85
N TYR A 144 -5.25 -12.12 -11.27
CA TYR A 144 -5.57 -10.86 -11.93
C TYR A 144 -4.29 -10.01 -12.04
N PRO A 145 -3.51 -10.17 -13.13
CA PRO A 145 -2.28 -9.43 -13.31
C PRO A 145 -2.54 -7.92 -13.38
N ILE A 146 -1.80 -7.16 -12.59
CA ILE A 146 -1.88 -5.71 -12.59
C ILE A 146 -1.10 -5.16 -13.79
N HIS A 147 -1.68 -4.22 -14.54
CA HIS A 147 -0.99 -3.57 -15.65
C HIS A 147 0.25 -2.81 -15.17
N GLN A 148 1.38 -2.99 -15.85
CA GLN A 148 2.64 -2.32 -15.50
C GLN A 148 2.49 -0.79 -15.44
N SER A 149 1.79 -0.20 -16.41
CA SER A 149 1.54 1.24 -16.45
C SER A 149 0.78 1.77 -15.22
N TYR A 150 -0.05 0.93 -14.58
CA TYR A 150 -0.73 1.29 -13.33
C TYR A 150 0.24 1.23 -12.15
N MET A 151 1.03 0.15 -12.05
CA MET A 151 2.05 0.01 -11.00
C MET A 151 3.05 1.18 -11.05
N ASP A 152 3.50 1.55 -12.26
CA ASP A 152 4.40 2.69 -12.47
C ASP A 152 3.80 4.00 -11.97
N VAL A 153 2.49 4.22 -12.15
CA VAL A 153 1.80 5.42 -11.66
C VAL A 153 1.72 5.43 -10.13
N VAL A 154 1.39 4.29 -9.51
CA VAL A 154 1.31 4.13 -8.06
C VAL A 154 2.66 4.39 -7.40
N GLU A 155 3.72 3.77 -7.91
CA GLU A 155 5.08 3.96 -7.40
C GLU A 155 5.56 5.41 -7.62
N LYS A 156 5.31 5.95 -8.81
CA LYS A 156 5.79 7.29 -9.19
C LYS A 156 5.17 8.41 -8.37
N TYR A 157 3.85 8.40 -8.15
CA TYR A 157 3.15 9.55 -7.57
C TYR A 157 2.68 9.38 -6.13
N TYR A 158 2.52 8.15 -5.66
CA TYR A 158 1.88 7.88 -4.37
C TYR A 158 2.83 7.25 -3.36
N GLY A 159 4.10 7.00 -3.73
CA GLY A 159 5.09 6.32 -2.89
C GLY A 159 4.62 4.94 -2.43
N GLY A 160 3.68 4.35 -3.17
CA GLY A 160 3.02 3.10 -2.82
C GLY A 160 3.49 1.94 -3.69
N LYS A 161 2.99 0.75 -3.37
CA LYS A 161 3.22 -0.46 -4.15
C LYS A 161 1.89 -1.15 -4.47
N ALA A 162 1.71 -1.55 -5.72
CA ALA A 162 0.62 -2.44 -6.10
C ALA A 162 1.21 -3.83 -6.35
N THR A 163 0.64 -4.86 -5.71
CA THR A 163 1.17 -6.22 -5.78
C THR A 163 0.07 -7.26 -5.83
N ASN A 164 0.43 -8.46 -6.24
CA ASN A 164 -0.45 -9.60 -6.24
C ASN A 164 -0.23 -10.49 -4.99
N LEU A 165 -1.32 -10.89 -4.32
CA LEU A 165 -1.35 -11.87 -3.22
C LEU A 165 -2.27 -13.04 -3.59
N ASP A 166 -2.16 -14.18 -2.91
CA ASP A 166 -3.03 -15.34 -3.16
C ASP A 166 -4.09 -15.48 -2.07
N PHE A 167 -5.10 -14.62 -2.11
CA PHE A 167 -6.26 -14.70 -1.24
C PHE A 167 -7.04 -16.01 -1.43
N ALA A 168 -7.16 -16.52 -2.66
CA ALA A 168 -7.96 -17.72 -2.92
C ALA A 168 -7.40 -19.02 -2.29
N HIS A 169 -6.08 -19.18 -2.27
CA HIS A 169 -5.45 -20.42 -1.76
C HIS A 169 -4.55 -20.20 -0.54
N GLU A 170 -4.08 -18.97 -0.29
CA GLU A 170 -3.22 -18.60 0.82
C GLU A 170 -3.79 -17.40 1.61
N THR A 171 -5.10 -17.41 1.91
CA THR A 171 -5.82 -16.28 2.56
C THR A 171 -5.14 -15.80 3.83
N GLU A 172 -4.85 -16.71 4.78
CA GLU A 172 -4.25 -16.34 6.07
C GLU A 172 -2.82 -15.81 5.92
N LYS A 173 -2.04 -16.40 5.02
CA LYS A 173 -0.69 -15.92 4.71
C LYS A 173 -0.71 -14.53 4.07
N SER A 174 -1.69 -14.27 3.21
CA SER A 174 -1.90 -12.95 2.60
C SER A 174 -2.30 -11.92 3.66
N ARG A 175 -3.19 -12.30 4.59
CA ARG A 175 -3.56 -11.49 5.76
C ARG A 175 -2.34 -11.15 6.64
N GLU A 176 -1.53 -12.14 6.98
CA GLU A 176 -0.31 -11.97 7.78
C GLU A 176 0.72 -11.09 7.08
N THR A 177 0.84 -11.21 5.76
CA THR A 177 1.71 -10.36 4.93
C THR A 177 1.26 -8.89 4.99
N ILE A 178 -0.04 -8.63 4.85
CA ILE A 178 -0.59 -7.26 4.94
C ILE A 178 -0.42 -6.68 6.34
N ASN A 179 -0.74 -7.44 7.39
CA ASN A 179 -0.58 -6.96 8.77
C ASN A 179 0.88 -6.71 9.13
N SER A 180 1.80 -7.57 8.68
CA SER A 180 3.24 -7.38 8.89
C SER A 180 3.76 -6.09 8.22
N PHE A 181 3.30 -5.81 6.99
CA PHE A 181 3.59 -4.54 6.33
C PHE A 181 3.09 -3.35 7.17
N ILE A 182 1.83 -3.38 7.61
CA ILE A 182 1.22 -2.30 8.40
C ILE A 182 1.95 -2.11 9.74
N GLU A 183 2.29 -3.20 10.43
CA GLU A 183 3.03 -3.15 11.69
C GLU A 183 4.39 -2.48 11.50
N GLU A 184 5.10 -2.85 10.44
CA GLU A 184 6.39 -2.25 10.09
C GLU A 184 6.25 -0.75 9.78
N GLN A 185 5.25 -0.37 8.97
CA GLN A 185 4.99 1.03 8.62
C GLN A 185 4.62 1.88 9.82
N THR A 186 3.93 1.30 10.80
CA THR A 186 3.42 2.04 11.96
C THR A 186 4.31 1.94 13.20
N ASN A 187 5.55 1.48 13.04
CA ASN A 187 6.50 1.31 14.16
C ASN A 187 5.99 0.37 15.26
N GLY A 188 5.28 -0.69 14.88
CA GLY A 188 4.71 -1.64 15.83
C GLY A 188 3.44 -1.14 16.54
N LYS A 189 2.89 0.01 16.15
CA LYS A 189 1.70 0.60 16.80
C LYS A 189 0.40 -0.04 16.33
N ILE A 190 0.31 -0.44 15.06
CA ILE A 190 -0.86 -1.14 14.49
C ILE A 190 -0.42 -2.53 14.07
N LYS A 191 -0.79 -3.56 14.83
CA LYS A 191 -0.29 -4.94 14.64
C LYS A 191 -1.23 -5.83 13.85
N GLU A 192 -2.51 -5.78 14.18
CA GLU A 192 -3.55 -6.66 13.63
C GLU A 192 -4.68 -5.78 13.08
N LEU A 193 -4.39 -5.00 12.03
CA LEU A 193 -5.40 -4.15 11.42
C LEU A 193 -6.50 -4.98 10.75
N ILE A 194 -6.12 -6.10 10.13
CA ILE A 194 -7.03 -7.05 9.50
C ILE A 194 -7.16 -8.29 10.38
N PRO A 195 -8.25 -8.41 11.17
CA PRO A 195 -8.54 -9.60 11.95
C PRO A 195 -8.73 -10.84 11.08
N ARG A 196 -8.57 -12.01 11.71
CA ARG A 196 -8.94 -13.30 11.09
C ARG A 196 -10.40 -13.30 10.63
N GLY A 197 -10.66 -13.92 9.49
CA GLY A 197 -12.00 -14.04 8.91
C GLY A 197 -12.50 -12.82 8.15
N VAL A 198 -11.79 -11.68 8.16
CA VAL A 198 -12.14 -10.51 7.32
C VAL A 198 -11.77 -10.75 5.85
N LEU A 199 -10.60 -11.30 5.59
CA LEU A 199 -10.23 -11.76 4.24
C LEU A 199 -10.80 -13.15 4.01
N THR A 200 -11.27 -13.39 2.79
CA THR A 200 -11.84 -14.68 2.37
C THR A 200 -11.17 -15.15 1.08
N PRO A 201 -11.36 -16.41 0.68
CA PRO A 201 -10.92 -16.87 -0.65
C PRO A 201 -11.50 -16.09 -1.84
N ALA A 202 -12.57 -15.31 -1.62
CA ALA A 202 -13.21 -14.49 -2.64
C ALA A 202 -12.73 -13.01 -2.62
N THR A 203 -11.85 -12.65 -1.70
CA THR A 203 -11.13 -11.36 -1.71
C THR A 203 -10.19 -11.30 -2.92
#